data_AF-A0A2T1ENS8-F1
#
_entry.id   AF-A0A2T1ENS8-F1
#
_cell.length_a   1.000
_cell.length_b   1.000
_cell.length_c   1.000
_cell.angle_alpha   90.00
_cell.angle_beta   90.00
_cell.angle_gamma   90.00
#
_symmetry.space_group_name_H-M   'P 1'
#
loop_
_entity.id
_entity.type
_entity.pdbx_description
1 polymer ?
#
loop_
_entity_poly.entity_id
_entity_poly.type
_entity_poly.pdbx_seq_one_letter_code
_entity_poly.pdbx_strand_id
1 'polypeptide(L)'
;MGVIVLILMIVLSIVMVIFGVQNPQPVNVRFFAIESGNISLSLVIVVSALIGAALIGLLSLWDSARRGIRTMRTNKQLTGLEQRNSELERLKASLEQENVALKERNAQLENVKQTVEVKAIDSDGLISDR
;
A
#
# COMPACT_ATOMS: atom_id res chain seq x y z
N MET A 1 -10.27 19.47 9.34
CA MET A 1 -9.09 19.95 8.59
C MET A 1 -9.50 20.76 7.36
N GLY A 2 -10.18 20.18 6.37
CA GLY A 2 -10.48 20.88 5.10
C GLY A 2 -11.24 22.21 5.23
N VAL A 3 -12.31 22.25 6.03
CA VAL A 3 -13.11 23.47 6.22
C VAL A 3 -12.31 24.60 6.90
N ILE A 4 -11.45 24.26 7.86
CA ILE A 4 -10.60 25.23 8.57
C ILE A 4 -9.58 25.86 7.60
N VAL A 5 -8.98 25.06 6.72
CA VAL A 5 -8.05 25.54 5.68
C VAL A 5 -8.78 26.43 4.67
N LEU A 6 -10.03 26.07 4.30
CA LEU A 6 -10.85 26.88 3.40
C LEU A 6 -11.17 28.25 4.00
N ILE A 7 -11.59 28.28 5.27
CA ILE A 7 -11.83 29.53 6.00
C ILE A 7 -10.55 30.38 6.05
N LEU A 8 -9.41 29.77 6.38
CA LEU A 8 -8.11 30.47 6.42
C LEU A 8 -7.73 31.08 5.06
N MET A 9 -7.95 30.35 3.97
CA MET A 9 -7.67 30.84 2.61
C MET A 9 -8.56 32.00 2.20
N ILE A 10 -9.84 31.96 2.57
CA ILE A 10 -10.78 33.07 2.31
C ILE A 10 -10.34 34.31 3.09
N VAL A 11 -10.02 34.16 4.38
CA VAL A 11 -9.53 35.26 5.21
C VAL A 11 -8.25 35.86 4.64
N LEU A 12 -7.28 35.01 4.27
CA LEU A 12 -6.02 35.45 3.66
C LEU A 12 -6.25 36.20 2.34
N SER A 13 -7.14 35.69 1.48
CA SER A 13 -7.51 36.33 0.21
C SER A 13 -8.12 37.70 0.44
N ILE A 14 -9.00 37.85 1.43
CA ILE A 14 -9.62 39.14 1.77
C ILE A 14 -8.54 40.14 2.23
N VAL A 15 -7.64 39.72 3.12
CA VAL A 15 -6.54 40.58 3.60
C VAL A 15 -5.65 41.03 2.44
N MET A 16 -5.34 40.13 1.51
CA MET A 16 -4.50 40.40 0.34
C MET A 16 -5.14 41.42 -0.62
N VAL A 17 -6.45 41.32 -0.84
CA VAL A 17 -7.22 42.29 -1.63
C VAL A 17 -7.28 43.64 -0.92
N ILE A 18 -7.56 43.66 0.38
CA ILE A 18 -7.58 44.89 1.19
C ILE A 18 -6.22 45.59 1.10
N PHE A 19 -5.12 44.85 1.18
CA PHE A 19 -3.77 45.40 1.05
C PHE A 19 -3.55 46.10 -0.30
N GLY A 20 -3.97 45.47 -1.38
CA GLY A 20 -3.86 46.03 -2.73
C GLY A 20 -4.75 47.25 -2.97
N VAL A 21 -5.93 47.31 -2.35
CA VAL A 21 -6.90 48.41 -2.50
C VAL A 21 -6.56 49.60 -1.59
N GLN A 22 -6.16 49.36 -0.35
CA GLN A 22 -5.84 50.41 0.62
C GLN A 22 -4.47 51.06 0.39
N ASN A 23 -3.57 50.36 -0.30
CA ASN A 23 -2.25 50.88 -0.64
C ASN A 23 -2.06 50.92 -2.18
N PRO A 24 -2.81 51.79 -2.88
CA PRO A 24 -2.72 51.93 -4.34
C PRO A 24 -1.46 52.70 -4.76
N GLN A 25 -0.69 53.22 -3.80
CA GLN A 25 0.56 53.92 -4.03
C GLN A 25 1.51 53.03 -4.86
N PRO A 26 2.13 53.57 -5.92
CA PRO A 26 3.09 52.81 -6.69
C PRO A 26 4.30 52.46 -5.82
N VAL A 27 4.69 51.19 -5.84
CA VAL A 27 5.84 50.69 -5.10
C VAL A 27 6.93 50.39 -6.11
N ASN A 28 8.07 51.06 -5.94
CA ASN A 28 9.26 50.76 -6.73
C ASN A 28 9.83 49.41 -6.28
N VAL A 29 9.59 48.39 -7.10
CA VAL A 29 10.14 47.05 -6.89
C VAL A 29 11.47 46.96 -7.63
N ARG A 30 12.56 46.72 -6.88
CA ARG A 30 13.88 46.48 -7.48
C ARG A 30 14.12 44.98 -7.58
N PHE A 31 13.96 44.43 -8.77
CA PHE A 31 14.22 43.02 -9.02
C PHE A 31 15.70 42.84 -9.38
N PHE A 32 16.52 42.45 -8.40
CA PHE A 32 17.97 42.15 -8.51
C PHE A 32 18.85 43.26 -9.14
N ALA A 33 18.67 43.58 -10.43
CA ALA A 33 19.38 44.63 -11.17
C ALA A 33 18.51 45.44 -12.16
N ILE A 34 17.18 45.21 -12.19
CA ILE A 34 16.23 45.91 -13.06
C ILE A 34 15.27 46.71 -12.18
N GLU A 35 15.20 48.02 -12.41
CA GLU A 35 14.17 48.87 -11.79
C GLU A 35 12.88 48.73 -12.60
N SER A 36 11.91 48.03 -12.03
CA SER A 36 10.55 48.18 -12.52
C SER A 36 10.07 49.54 -12.01
N GLY A 37 9.67 50.44 -12.91
CA GLY A 37 9.21 51.79 -12.56
C GLY A 37 7.98 51.78 -11.63
N ASN A 38 7.18 52.86 -11.64
CA ASN A 38 6.01 53.00 -10.76
C ASN A 38 4.91 51.96 -11.07
N ILE A 39 5.03 50.75 -10.52
CA ILE A 39 4.03 49.67 -10.62
C ILE A 39 3.16 49.69 -9.35
N SER A 40 1.87 49.43 -9.51
CA SER A 40 0.94 49.34 -8.38
C SER A 40 1.20 48.07 -7.55
N LEU A 41 1.13 48.21 -6.22
CA LEU A 41 1.26 47.08 -5.30
C LEU A 41 0.26 45.96 -5.58
N SER A 42 -0.96 46.32 -5.98
CA SER A 42 -2.01 45.36 -6.36
C SER A 42 -1.58 44.44 -7.51
N LEU A 43 -0.89 44.96 -8.52
CA LEU A 43 -0.40 44.15 -9.64
C LEU A 43 0.67 43.16 -9.17
N VAL A 44 1.60 43.60 -8.31
CA VAL A 44 2.65 42.75 -7.75
C VAL A 44 2.04 41.60 -6.94
N ILE A 45 1.03 41.90 -6.13
CA ILE A 45 0.29 40.93 -5.31
C ILE A 45 -0.40 39.88 -6.20
N VAL A 46 -1.15 40.33 -7.22
CA VAL A 46 -1.88 39.43 -8.13
C VAL A 46 -0.93 38.52 -8.90
N VAL A 47 0.14 39.08 -9.49
CA VAL A 47 1.12 38.29 -10.25
C VAL A 47 1.83 37.27 -9.34
N SER A 48 2.20 37.67 -8.13
CA SER A 48 2.83 36.76 -7.17
C SER A 48 1.89 35.62 -6.73
N ALA A 49 0.61 35.93 -6.49
CA ALA A 49 -0.39 34.93 -6.15
C ALA A 49 -0.60 33.92 -7.28
N LEU A 50 -0.68 34.40 -8.52
CA LEU A 50 -0.83 33.56 -9.71
C LEU A 50 0.37 32.63 -9.91
N ILE A 51 1.58 33.16 -9.76
CA ILE A 51 2.81 32.36 -9.86
C ILE A 51 2.86 31.32 -8.73
N GLY A 52 2.55 31.71 -7.49
CA GLY A 52 2.49 30.79 -6.35
C GLY A 52 1.46 29.68 -6.55
N ALA A 53 0.26 30.00 -7.02
CA ALA A 53 -0.79 29.03 -7.32
C ALA A 53 -0.37 28.09 -8.46
N ALA A 54 0.27 28.61 -9.51
CA ALA A 54 0.80 27.80 -10.60
C ALA A 54 1.88 26.82 -10.12
N LEU A 55 2.81 27.28 -9.28
CA LEU A 55 3.86 26.43 -8.69
C LEU A 55 3.26 25.34 -7.80
N ILE A 56 2.32 25.69 -6.91
CA ILE A 56 1.63 24.71 -6.05
C ILE A 56 0.85 23.71 -6.91
N GLY A 57 0.17 24.18 -7.95
CA GLY A 57 -0.55 23.33 -8.91
C GLY A 57 0.39 22.32 -9.59
N LEU A 58 1.55 22.78 -10.06
CA LEU A 58 2.55 21.94 -10.71
C LEU A 58 3.16 20.91 -9.73
N LEU A 59 3.47 21.33 -8.50
CA LEU A 59 3.94 20.43 -7.44
C LEU A 59 2.87 19.39 -7.05
N SER A 60 1.60 19.78 -7.02
CA SER A 60 0.49 18.87 -6.74
C SER A 60 0.32 17.81 -7.83
N LEU A 61 0.55 18.20 -9.09
CA LEU A 61 0.55 17.26 -10.23
C LEU A 61 1.68 16.23 -10.10
N TRP A 62 2.89 16.69 -9.75
CA TRP A 62 4.05 15.83 -9.50
C TRP A 62 3.81 14.85 -8.35
N ASP A 63 3.27 15.34 -7.23
CA ASP A 63 2.97 14.53 -6.06
C ASP A 63 1.86 13.50 -6.36
N SER A 64 0.88 13.86 -7.17
CA SER A 64 -0.17 12.95 -7.63
C SER A 64 0.38 11.82 -8.51
N ALA A 65 1.30 12.13 -9.42
CA ALA A 65 2.01 11.13 -10.21
C ALA A 65 2.83 10.18 -9.31
N ARG A 66 3.53 10.72 -8.30
CA ARG A 66 4.30 9.91 -7.35
C ARG A 66 3.42 9.00 -6.51
N ARG A 67 2.26 9.49 -6.05
CA ARG A 67 1.24 8.70 -5.35
C ARG A 67 0.72 7.55 -6.22
N GLY A 68 0.44 7.80 -7.51
CA GLY A 68 -0.02 6.78 -8.45
C GLY A 68 0.97 5.62 -8.63
N ILE A 69 2.27 5.92 -8.68
CA ILE A 69 3.31 4.86 -8.75
C ILE A 69 3.36 4.05 -7.45
N ARG A 70 3.18 4.70 -6.29
CA ARG A 70 3.20 4.04 -4.99
C ARG A 70 2.02 3.08 -4.82
N THR A 71 0.82 3.49 -5.21
CA THR A 71 -0.38 2.62 -5.16
C THR A 71 -0.24 1.42 -6.10
N MET A 72 0.34 1.59 -7.29
CA MET A 72 0.63 0.47 -8.18
C MET A 72 1.60 -0.55 -7.58
N ARG A 73 2.65 -0.09 -6.88
CA ARG A 73 3.58 -1.00 -6.18
C ARG A 73 2.90 -1.75 -5.05
N THR A 74 2.10 -1.06 -4.24
CA THR A 74 1.35 -1.70 -3.15
C THR A 74 0.36 -2.74 -3.67
N ASN A 75 -0.37 -2.43 -4.76
CA ASN A 75 -1.29 -3.40 -5.36
C ASN A 75 -0.56 -4.63 -5.92
N LYS A 76 0.60 -4.46 -6.58
CA LYS A 76 1.41 -5.61 -7.02
C LYS A 76 1.87 -6.48 -5.86
N GLN A 77 2.23 -5.87 -4.73
CA GLN A 77 2.60 -6.61 -3.52
C GLN A 77 1.41 -7.37 -2.92
N LEU A 78 0.23 -6.75 -2.88
CA LEU A 78 -1.01 -7.42 -2.42
C LEU A 78 -1.34 -8.63 -3.29
N THR A 79 -1.38 -8.48 -4.61
CA THR A 79 -1.67 -9.60 -5.52
C THR A 79 -0.62 -10.72 -5.40
N GLY A 80 0.66 -10.38 -5.23
CA GLY A 80 1.71 -11.37 -5.01
C GLY A 80 1.59 -12.11 -3.67
N LEU A 81 1.16 -11.41 -2.62
CA LEU A 81 0.88 -12.01 -1.31
C LEU A 81 -0.35 -12.92 -1.37
N GLU A 82 -1.42 -12.50 -2.04
CA GLU A 82 -2.62 -13.32 -2.25
C GLU A 82 -2.32 -14.61 -3.01
N GLN A 83 -1.50 -14.53 -4.07
CA GLN A 83 -1.06 -15.72 -4.83
C GLN A 83 -0.28 -16.70 -3.96
N ARG A 84 0.69 -16.20 -3.18
CA ARG A 84 1.47 -17.04 -2.26
C ARG A 84 0.59 -17.68 -1.19
N ASN A 85 -0.40 -16.95 -0.70
CA ASN A 85 -1.30 -17.48 0.31
C ASN A 85 -2.14 -18.63 -0.26
N SER A 86 -2.68 -18.46 -1.47
CA SER A 86 -3.42 -19.52 -2.17
C SER A 86 -2.54 -20.74 -2.47
N GLU A 87 -1.27 -20.54 -2.85
CA GLU A 87 -0.32 -21.62 -3.08
C GLU A 87 -0.02 -22.39 -1.78
N LEU A 88 0.22 -21.68 -0.69
CA LEU A 88 0.46 -22.27 0.63
C LEU A 88 -0.77 -23.05 1.12
N GLU A 89 -1.98 -22.55 0.91
CA GLU A 89 -3.22 -23.26 1.25
C GLU A 89 -3.37 -24.56 0.47
N ARG A 90 -3.06 -24.56 -0.84
CA ARG A 90 -3.09 -25.78 -1.66
C ARG A 90 -2.03 -26.79 -1.22
N LEU A 91 -0.82 -26.31 -0.94
CA LEU A 91 0.27 -27.17 -0.50
C LEU A 91 -0.06 -27.80 0.86
N LYS A 92 -0.65 -27.03 1.77
CA LYS A 92 -1.12 -27.51 3.07
C LYS A 92 -2.19 -28.58 2.90
N ALA A 93 -3.18 -28.37 2.04
CA ALA A 93 -4.22 -29.37 1.77
C ALA A 93 -3.64 -30.68 1.20
N SER A 94 -2.68 -30.59 0.27
CA SER A 94 -1.99 -31.77 -0.27
C SER A 94 -1.22 -32.53 0.80
N LEU A 95 -0.49 -31.82 1.68
CA LEU A 95 0.27 -32.42 2.78
C LEU A 95 -0.64 -33.05 3.84
N GLU A 96 -1.80 -32.45 4.11
CA GLU A 96 -2.81 -33.04 5.00
C GLU A 96 -3.36 -34.35 4.41
N GLN A 97 -3.66 -34.37 3.11
CA GLN A 97 -4.13 -35.57 2.42
C GLN A 97 -3.08 -36.69 2.42
N GLU A 98 -1.81 -36.36 2.16
CA GLU A 98 -0.70 -37.32 2.23
C GLU A 98 -0.53 -37.87 3.65
N ASN A 99 -0.64 -37.01 4.68
CA ASN A 99 -0.58 -37.46 6.07
C ASN A 99 -1.70 -38.42 6.43
N VAL A 100 -2.93 -38.19 5.95
CA VAL A 100 -4.04 -39.12 6.16
C VAL A 100 -3.76 -40.46 5.49
N ALA A 101 -3.32 -40.46 4.23
CA ALA A 101 -2.99 -41.68 3.49
C ALA A 101 -1.85 -42.47 4.16
N LEU A 102 -0.83 -41.78 4.68
CA LEU A 102 0.27 -42.41 5.42
C LEU A 102 -0.21 -43.02 6.75
N LYS A 103 -1.10 -42.35 7.49
CA LYS A 103 -1.69 -42.90 8.71
C LYS A 103 -2.50 -44.16 8.43
N GLU A 104 -3.31 -44.16 7.37
CA GLU A 104 -4.07 -45.34 6.95
C GLU A 104 -3.15 -46.49 6.57
N ARG A 105 -2.09 -46.22 5.80
CA ARG A 105 -1.10 -47.23 5.41
C ARG A 105 -0.38 -47.81 6.62
N ASN A 106 -0.03 -46.99 7.61
CA ASN A 106 0.58 -47.45 8.85
C ASN A 106 -0.38 -48.33 9.66
N ALA A 107 -1.66 -47.96 9.76
CA ALA A 107 -2.66 -48.80 10.44
C ALA A 107 -2.85 -50.16 9.74
N GLN A 108 -2.82 -50.19 8.40
CA GLN A 108 -2.86 -51.45 7.65
C GLN A 108 -1.62 -52.32 7.91
N LEU A 109 -0.43 -51.71 7.97
CA LEU A 109 0.82 -52.39 8.29
C LEU A 109 0.81 -53.00 9.71
N GLU A 110 0.26 -52.30 10.69
CA GLU A 110 0.08 -52.84 12.06
C GLU A 110 -0.85 -54.05 12.07
N ASN A 111 -2.01 -53.95 11.40
CA ASN A 111 -2.95 -55.07 11.29
C ASN A 111 -2.32 -56.29 10.59
N VAL A 112 -1.55 -56.07 9.53
CA VAL A 112 -0.83 -57.15 8.82
C VAL A 112 0.23 -57.77 9.71
N LYS A 113 1.03 -56.96 10.42
CA LYS A 113 2.01 -57.48 11.39
C LYS A 113 1.35 -58.37 12.44
N GLN A 114 0.25 -57.92 13.02
CA GLN A 114 -0.48 -58.68 14.05
C GLN A 114 -1.07 -59.98 13.48
N THR A 115 -1.55 -59.97 12.23
CA THR A 115 -2.05 -61.18 11.55
C THR A 115 -0.93 -62.19 11.27
N VAL A 116 0.26 -61.71 10.89
CA VAL A 116 1.44 -62.54 10.63
C VAL A 116 1.97 -63.16 11.93
N GLU A 117 2.03 -62.42 13.03
CA GLU A 117 2.42 -62.96 14.34
C GLU A 117 1.45 -64.04 14.83
N VAL A 118 0.13 -63.84 14.71
CA VAL A 118 -0.88 -64.85 15.10
C VAL A 118 -0.73 -66.13 14.27
N LYS A 119 -0.44 -66.01 12.97
CA LYS A 119 -0.27 -67.16 12.09
C LYS A 119 1.05 -67.90 12.32
N ALA A 120 2.10 -67.21 12.74
CA ALA A 120 3.37 -67.82 13.14
C ALA A 120 3.21 -68.66 14.43
N ILE A 121 2.40 -68.21 15.38
CA ILE A 121 2.11 -68.93 16.64
C ILE A 121 1.27 -70.20 16.38
N ASP A 122 0.28 -70.13 15.47
CA ASP A 122 -0.57 -71.27 15.11
C ASP A 122 0.20 -72.36 14.32
N SER A 123 1.20 -71.94 13.53
CA SER A 123 2.05 -72.85 12.74
C SER A 123 3.03 -73.65 13.61
N ASP A 124 3.54 -73.04 14.69
CA ASP A 124 4.48 -73.68 15.63
C ASP A 124 3.75 -74.67 16.55
N GLY A 125 2.48 -74.39 16.89
CA GLY A 125 1.61 -75.31 17.64
C GLY A 125 1.26 -76.60 16.89
N LEU A 126 1.16 -76.56 15.56
CA LEU A 126 0.87 -77.74 14.74
C LEU A 126 2.05 -78.70 14.58
N ILE A 127 3.28 -78.26 14.86
CA ILE A 127 4.48 -79.11 14.76
C ILE A 127 4.74 -79.87 16.06
N SER A 128 4.17 -79.44 17.20
CA SER A 128 4.36 -80.08 18.50
C SER A 128 3.40 -81.24 18.81
N ASP A 129 2.34 -81.46 18.00
CA ASP A 129 1.30 -82.49 18.23
C ASP A 129 1.47 -83.75 17.35
N ARG A 130 2.66 -83.96 16.78
CA ARG A 130 3.07 -85.18 16.05
C ARG A 130 4.31 -85.80 16.66
#